data_AF-A0A2T2R8U6-F1
#
_entry.id   AF-A0A2T2R8U6-F1
#
_cell.length_a   1.000
_cell.length_b   1.000
_cell.length_c   1.000
_cell.angle_alpha   90.00
_cell.angle_beta   90.00
_cell.angle_gamma   90.00
#
_symmetry.space_group_name_H-M   'P 1'
#
loop_
_entity.id
_entity.type
_entity.pdbx_description
1 polymer ?
#
loop_
_entity_poly.entity_id
_entity_poly.type
_entity_poly.pdbx_seq_one_letter_code
_entity_poly.pdbx_strand_id
1 'polypeptide(L)'
;MVLAVGVGAAVAMSTAEAADGEPGQPQLTRGRELYTQNCAQCHGPQGSGSSLSGRTVPAIDDDPVSLVRVVMATGRMPPPGDPFDSRPREVTLAPDEREAILAYATEEFGLTGDVAPPPEGDPARGQDLYTTNCAACHGTAGGGGVAGRGAYTPGLTGYEPQTIADAARTGPFAMPQFGRGQLSDQELGDIAAFLETVQQEEYTPLWDQELGPVYASAFAAALMGLVLVLVLVLAGRPMWFPPEHHDRAAGEERNEQHEQDEQDDG
;
A
#
# COMPACT_ATOMS: atom_id res chain seq x y z
N MET A 1 34.92 66.90 45.24
CA MET A 1 34.57 66.43 43.89
C MET A 1 35.24 65.07 43.73
N VAL A 2 34.45 64.00 43.83
CA VAL A 2 34.92 62.62 44.09
C VAL A 2 35.36 61.96 42.78
N LEU A 3 36.57 61.39 42.77
CA LEU A 3 37.13 60.53 41.73
C LEU A 3 36.40 59.17 41.75
N ALA A 4 35.76 58.80 40.65
CA ALA A 4 35.29 57.44 40.40
C ALA A 4 36.14 56.82 39.28
N VAL A 5 37.09 55.95 39.66
CA VAL A 5 37.83 55.09 38.74
C VAL A 5 37.00 53.81 38.57
N GLY A 6 36.33 53.68 37.43
CA GLY A 6 35.63 52.45 37.04
C GLY A 6 36.60 51.45 36.43
N VAL A 7 36.90 50.38 37.15
CA VAL A 7 37.62 49.21 36.63
C VAL A 7 36.62 48.39 35.81
N GLY A 8 36.72 48.45 34.48
CA GLY A 8 35.98 47.57 33.58
C GLY A 8 36.64 46.20 33.52
N ALA A 9 36.05 45.19 34.15
CA ALA A 9 36.42 43.80 33.94
C ALA A 9 35.89 43.35 32.57
N ALA A 10 36.79 43.17 31.61
CA ALA A 10 36.48 42.52 30.34
C ALA A 10 36.24 41.03 30.61
N VAL A 11 34.97 40.62 30.60
CA VAL A 11 34.60 39.20 30.59
C VAL A 11 34.88 38.68 29.19
N ALA A 12 35.96 37.91 29.03
CA ALA A 12 36.20 37.12 27.83
C ALA A 12 35.12 36.03 27.77
N MET A 13 34.15 36.21 26.87
CA MET A 13 33.23 35.15 26.49
C MET A 13 34.02 34.16 25.65
N SER A 14 34.39 33.02 26.25
CA SER A 14 34.92 31.89 25.50
C SER A 14 33.81 31.42 24.57
N THR A 15 33.96 31.63 23.27
CA THR A 15 33.21 30.87 22.29
C THR A 15 33.61 29.42 22.49
N ALA A 16 32.70 28.61 22.99
CA ALA A 16 32.83 27.17 22.83
C ALA A 16 32.74 26.93 21.33
N GLU A 17 33.89 26.70 20.69
CA GLU A 17 33.94 26.02 19.41
C GLU A 17 33.05 24.79 19.57
N ALA A 18 31.94 24.77 18.84
CA ALA A 18 31.18 23.55 18.65
C ALA A 18 32.19 22.52 18.14
N ALA A 19 32.40 21.46 18.91
CA ALA A 19 33.15 20.32 18.44
C ALA A 19 32.48 19.90 17.13
N ASP A 20 33.20 20.05 16.03
CA ASP A 20 32.89 19.45 14.74
C ASP A 20 32.87 17.92 14.95
N GLY A 21 31.73 17.41 15.40
CA GLY A 21 31.44 15.99 15.35
C GLY A 21 31.30 15.62 13.90
N GLU A 22 32.10 14.66 13.45
CA GLU A 22 31.98 14.03 12.13
C GLU A 22 30.49 13.75 11.85
N PRO A 23 29.92 14.14 10.69
CA PRO A 23 28.49 14.01 10.40
C PRO A 23 27.88 12.61 10.61
N GLY A 24 28.69 11.56 10.72
CA GLY A 24 28.27 10.20 11.05
C GLY A 24 28.27 9.82 12.54
N GLN A 25 28.99 10.53 13.42
CA GLN A 25 29.11 10.13 14.84
C GLN A 25 27.78 10.14 15.61
N PRO A 26 26.90 11.17 15.45
CA PRO A 26 25.59 11.16 16.09
C PRO A 26 24.68 10.06 15.55
N GLN A 27 24.73 9.77 14.24
CA GLN A 27 23.90 8.74 13.59
C GLN A 27 24.32 7.33 14.02
N LEU A 28 25.62 7.04 14.07
CA LEU A 28 26.14 5.76 14.56
C LEU A 28 25.82 5.54 16.05
N THR A 29 25.89 6.60 16.86
CA THR A 29 25.50 6.54 18.28
C THR A 29 24.01 6.22 18.44
N ARG A 30 23.15 6.91 17.69
CA ARG A 30 21.71 6.64 17.67
C ARG A 30 21.40 5.23 17.17
N GLY A 31 22.07 4.79 16.11
CA GLY A 31 21.95 3.45 15.56
C GLY A 31 22.32 2.35 16.56
N ARG A 32 23.43 2.54 17.28
CA ARG A 32 23.86 1.62 18.35
C ARG A 32 22.81 1.50 19.45
N GLU A 33 22.25 2.63 19.89
CA GLU A 33 21.20 2.64 20.91
C GLU A 33 19.96 1.88 20.44
N LEU A 34 19.46 2.22 19.24
CA LEU A 34 18.30 1.57 18.64
C LEU A 34 18.51 0.07 18.43
N TYR A 35 19.69 -0.34 17.93
CA TYR A 35 20.05 -1.75 17.77
C TYR A 35 20.05 -2.49 19.11
N THR A 36 20.62 -1.86 20.15
CA THR A 36 20.68 -2.45 21.50
C THR A 36 19.28 -2.66 22.08
N GLN A 37 18.37 -1.71 21.85
CA GLN A 37 16.99 -1.75 22.35
C GLN A 37 16.10 -2.74 21.59
N ASN A 38 16.27 -2.86 20.27
CA ASN A 38 15.31 -3.54 19.41
C ASN A 38 15.82 -4.87 18.80
N CYS A 39 17.13 -5.07 18.68
CA CYS A 39 17.71 -6.13 17.86
C CYS A 39 18.64 -7.07 18.65
N ALA A 40 19.48 -6.50 19.52
CA ALA A 40 20.59 -7.21 20.18
C ALA A 40 20.15 -8.39 21.06
N GLN A 41 18.92 -8.37 21.59
CA GLN A 41 18.38 -9.49 22.37
C GLN A 41 18.30 -10.79 21.56
N CYS A 42 18.03 -10.67 20.25
CA CYS A 42 17.87 -11.80 19.34
C CYS A 42 19.09 -11.98 18.44
N HIS A 43 19.61 -10.92 17.84
CA HIS A 43 20.74 -10.98 16.90
C HIS A 43 22.11 -10.93 17.59
N GLY A 44 22.14 -10.78 18.92
CA GLY A 44 23.38 -10.65 19.69
C GLY A 44 23.97 -9.23 19.60
N PRO A 45 24.84 -8.83 20.54
CA PRO A 45 25.42 -7.49 20.55
C PRO A 45 26.33 -7.20 19.36
N GLN A 46 26.86 -8.23 18.70
CA GLN A 46 27.77 -8.17 17.55
C GLN A 46 27.13 -8.68 16.25
N GLY A 47 25.81 -8.86 16.24
CA GLY A 47 25.11 -9.38 15.06
C GLY A 47 25.29 -10.87 14.79
N SER A 48 26.03 -11.61 15.62
CA SER A 48 26.38 -13.04 15.44
C SER A 48 25.20 -14.03 15.43
N GLY A 49 23.97 -13.56 15.62
CA GLY A 49 22.78 -14.40 15.74
C GLY A 49 22.69 -15.11 17.08
N SER A 50 21.62 -15.90 17.25
CA SER A 50 21.38 -16.68 18.47
C SER A 50 20.44 -17.85 18.22
N SER A 51 20.10 -18.59 19.29
CA SER A 51 18.99 -19.54 19.30
C SER A 51 17.98 -19.12 20.34
N LEU A 52 16.75 -18.85 19.91
CA LEU A 52 15.65 -18.43 20.78
C LEU A 52 14.48 -19.41 20.64
N SER A 53 14.10 -20.04 21.75
CA SER A 53 12.95 -20.98 21.80
C SER A 53 13.03 -22.11 20.76
N GLY A 54 14.23 -22.64 20.52
CA GLY A 54 14.48 -23.71 19.54
C GLY A 54 14.47 -23.27 18.08
N ARG A 55 14.40 -21.96 17.80
CA ARG A 55 14.54 -21.38 16.46
C ARG A 55 15.88 -20.69 16.34
N THR A 56 16.51 -20.85 15.18
CA THR A 56 17.73 -20.11 14.85
C THR A 56 17.37 -18.67 14.52
N VAL A 57 17.96 -17.72 15.24
CA VAL A 57 17.98 -16.32 14.85
C VAL A 57 19.21 -16.12 13.96
N PRO A 58 19.04 -15.66 12.71
CA PRO A 58 20.16 -15.54 11.80
C PRO A 58 21.19 -14.54 12.33
N ALA A 59 22.44 -14.87 12.05
CA ALA A 59 23.52 -13.91 12.07
C ALA A 59 23.22 -12.83 11.02
N ILE A 60 23.50 -11.59 11.35
CA ILE A 60 23.42 -10.44 10.45
C ILE A 60 24.82 -9.90 10.13
N ASP A 61 25.86 -10.41 10.77
CA ASP A 61 27.23 -10.22 10.31
C ASP A 61 27.36 -10.79 8.89
N ASP A 62 28.02 -10.04 8.01
CA ASP A 62 28.18 -10.32 6.57
C ASP A 62 26.90 -10.29 5.70
N ASP A 63 25.72 -10.01 6.25
CA ASP A 63 24.50 -9.88 5.44
C ASP A 63 24.60 -8.70 4.47
N PRO A 64 23.92 -8.76 3.30
CA PRO A 64 23.87 -7.63 2.41
C PRO A 64 23.03 -6.51 3.03
N VAL A 65 23.53 -5.27 2.97
CA VAL A 65 22.85 -4.09 3.55
C VAL A 65 21.41 -3.96 3.04
N SER A 66 21.19 -4.30 1.77
CA SER A 66 19.88 -4.32 1.12
C SER A 66 18.88 -5.29 1.77
N LEU A 67 19.33 -6.45 2.26
CA LEU A 67 18.43 -7.39 2.93
C LEU A 67 18.01 -6.83 4.29
N VAL A 68 18.97 -6.29 5.05
CA VAL A 68 18.70 -5.67 6.36
C VAL A 68 17.74 -4.50 6.21
N ARG A 69 17.92 -3.64 5.18
CA ARG A 69 16.97 -2.57 4.87
C ARG A 69 15.57 -3.11 4.58
N VAL A 70 15.44 -4.10 3.70
CA VAL A 70 14.14 -4.63 3.27
C VAL A 70 13.37 -5.28 4.42
N VAL A 71 14.03 -6.04 5.30
CA VAL A 71 13.33 -6.68 6.43
C VAL A 71 12.83 -5.66 7.46
N MET A 72 13.55 -4.56 7.67
CA MET A 72 13.08 -3.46 8.51
C MET A 72 11.98 -2.64 7.82
N ALA A 73 12.16 -2.33 6.53
CA ALA A 73 11.22 -1.52 5.75
C ALA A 73 9.85 -2.18 5.59
N THR A 74 9.82 -3.51 5.53
CA THR A 74 8.58 -4.28 5.35
C THR A 74 7.96 -4.75 6.68
N GLY A 75 8.49 -4.29 7.82
CA GLY A 75 7.96 -4.61 9.15
C GLY A 75 8.20 -6.04 9.59
N ARG A 76 9.06 -6.80 8.92
CA ARG A 76 9.45 -8.17 9.33
C ARG A 76 10.43 -8.16 10.49
N MET A 77 11.17 -7.07 10.65
CA MET A 77 11.98 -6.77 11.82
C MET A 77 11.65 -5.37 12.36
N PRO A 78 11.60 -5.18 13.69
CA PRO A 78 11.66 -6.20 14.74
C PRO A 78 10.41 -7.09 14.76
N PRO A 79 10.51 -8.39 15.08
CA PRO A 79 9.36 -9.29 15.09
C PRO A 79 8.38 -8.87 16.21
N PRO A 80 7.07 -9.03 15.96
CA PRO A 80 6.45 -10.23 16.53
C PRO A 80 5.87 -11.14 15.44
N GLY A 81 6.32 -12.40 15.37
CA GLY A 81 5.66 -13.40 14.54
C GLY A 81 6.57 -14.53 14.04
N ASP A 82 6.00 -15.40 13.22
CA ASP A 82 6.78 -16.40 12.46
C ASP A 82 7.61 -15.68 11.38
N PRO A 83 8.95 -15.84 11.33
CA PRO A 83 9.79 -15.23 10.29
C PRO A 83 9.41 -15.62 8.86
N PHE A 84 8.72 -16.75 8.68
CA PHE A 84 8.26 -17.23 7.37
C PHE A 84 6.83 -16.79 7.04
N ASP A 85 6.16 -16.08 7.96
CA ASP A 85 4.87 -15.48 7.69
C ASP A 85 5.06 -14.29 6.74
N SER A 86 4.39 -14.41 5.58
CA SER A 86 4.50 -13.47 4.48
C SER A 86 3.48 -12.34 4.55
N ARG A 87 2.57 -12.34 5.53
CA ARG A 87 1.55 -11.29 5.68
C ARG A 87 2.15 -9.89 5.87
N PRO A 88 1.43 -8.82 5.44
CA PRO A 88 1.83 -7.46 5.72
C PRO A 88 1.90 -7.21 7.22
N ARG A 89 2.90 -6.42 7.64
CA ARG A 89 3.20 -6.12 9.03
C ARG A 89 3.25 -4.61 9.22
N GLU A 90 2.89 -4.19 10.42
CA GLU A 90 3.08 -2.81 10.83
C GLU A 90 4.59 -2.53 10.96
N VAL A 91 5.03 -1.42 10.36
CA VAL A 91 6.42 -0.95 10.49
C VAL A 91 6.50 -0.12 11.77
N THR A 92 7.24 -0.61 12.75
CA THR A 92 7.34 0.02 14.07
C THR A 92 8.47 1.04 14.17
N LEU A 93 9.47 0.96 13.29
CA LEU A 93 10.62 1.86 13.26
C LEU A 93 10.42 2.97 12.23
N ALA A 94 10.62 4.21 12.62
CA ALA A 94 10.56 5.35 11.71
C ALA A 94 11.67 5.26 10.63
N PRO A 95 11.52 5.91 9.46
CA PRO A 95 12.52 5.85 8.39
C PRO A 95 13.94 6.25 8.82
N ASP A 96 14.06 7.32 9.62
CA ASP A 96 15.33 7.81 10.17
C ASP A 96 15.94 6.84 11.20
N GLU A 97 15.10 6.17 12.00
CA GLU A 97 15.55 5.13 12.93
C GLU A 97 16.10 3.90 12.20
N ARG A 98 15.42 3.48 11.13
CA ARG A 98 15.89 2.37 10.27
C ARG A 98 17.24 2.71 9.63
N GLU A 99 17.41 3.93 9.13
CA GLU A 99 18.67 4.36 8.52
C GLU A 99 19.79 4.47 9.56
N ALA A 100 19.51 4.94 10.77
CA ALA A 100 20.50 4.97 11.85
C ALA A 100 20.96 3.57 12.25
N ILE A 101 20.03 2.61 12.42
CA ILE A 101 20.36 1.20 12.69
C ILE A 101 21.22 0.63 11.56
N LEU A 102 20.83 0.88 10.31
CA LEU A 102 21.54 0.35 9.14
C LEU A 102 22.95 0.90 9.01
N ALA A 103 23.13 2.21 9.22
CA ALA A 103 24.45 2.85 9.25
C ALA A 103 25.34 2.25 10.34
N TYR A 104 24.80 2.08 11.55
CA TYR A 104 25.52 1.42 12.65
C TYR A 104 25.90 -0.03 12.32
N ALA A 105 24.96 -0.83 11.83
CA ALA A 105 25.20 -2.23 11.50
C ALA A 105 26.23 -2.38 10.37
N THR A 106 26.18 -1.50 9.36
CA THR A 106 27.15 -1.48 8.25
C THR A 106 28.56 -1.23 8.75
N GLU A 107 28.74 -0.23 9.62
CA GLU A 107 30.06 0.12 10.17
C GLU A 107 30.56 -0.92 11.19
N GLU A 108 29.71 -1.36 12.13
CA GLU A 108 30.12 -2.21 13.24
C GLU A 108 30.23 -3.69 12.86
N PHE A 109 29.31 -4.20 12.01
CA PHE A 109 29.23 -5.62 11.64
C PHE A 109 29.79 -5.91 10.25
N GLY A 110 30.20 -4.88 9.51
CA GLY A 110 30.80 -5.04 8.18
C GLY A 110 29.82 -5.51 7.11
N LEU A 111 28.55 -5.08 7.18
CA LEU A 111 27.56 -5.42 6.16
C LEU A 111 28.06 -5.07 4.76
N THR A 112 27.74 -5.91 3.78
CA THR A 112 28.28 -5.78 2.41
C THR A 112 27.23 -5.28 1.42
N GLY A 113 27.69 -4.72 0.30
CA GLY A 113 26.81 -4.28 -0.78
C GLY A 113 26.68 -2.76 -0.89
N ASP A 114 26.05 -2.34 -1.97
CA ASP A 114 25.90 -0.93 -2.30
C ASP A 114 24.65 -0.36 -1.66
N VAL A 115 24.79 0.82 -1.05
CA VAL A 115 23.69 1.62 -0.46
C VAL A 115 23.39 2.85 -1.29
N ALA A 116 24.01 3.01 -2.47
CA ALA A 116 23.70 4.12 -3.34
C ALA A 116 22.21 4.05 -3.74
N PRO A 117 21.46 5.15 -3.58
CA PRO A 117 20.10 5.20 -4.08
C PRO A 117 20.11 5.00 -5.59
N PRO A 118 19.08 4.35 -6.16
CA PRO A 118 18.96 4.27 -7.61
C PRO A 118 18.89 5.70 -8.18
N PRO A 119 19.42 5.93 -9.39
CA PRO A 119 19.27 7.21 -10.06
C PRO A 119 17.79 7.58 -10.25
N GLU A 120 17.52 8.88 -10.39
CA GLU A 120 16.19 9.35 -10.81
C GLU A 120 15.81 8.70 -12.15
N GLY A 121 14.57 8.23 -12.24
CA GLY A 121 14.08 7.38 -13.32
C GLY A 121 13.04 8.03 -14.23
N ASP A 122 12.86 7.43 -15.40
CA ASP A 122 11.77 7.74 -16.32
C ASP A 122 10.55 6.83 -16.05
N PRO A 123 9.41 7.34 -15.56
CA PRO A 123 8.26 6.52 -15.22
C PRO A 123 7.63 5.83 -16.43
N ALA A 124 7.74 6.38 -17.65
CA ALA A 124 7.21 5.73 -18.85
C ALA A 124 8.03 4.48 -19.19
N ARG A 125 9.36 4.58 -19.12
CA ARG A 125 10.25 3.42 -19.27
C ARG A 125 10.06 2.42 -18.13
N GLY A 126 9.85 2.94 -16.92
CA GLY A 126 9.57 2.17 -15.71
C GLY A 126 8.34 1.29 -15.84
N GLN A 127 7.26 1.80 -16.46
CA GLN A 127 6.03 1.04 -16.68
C GLN A 127 6.27 -0.22 -17.54
N ASP A 128 7.03 -0.10 -18.63
CA ASP A 128 7.33 -1.23 -19.52
C ASP A 128 8.17 -2.29 -18.80
N LEU A 129 9.18 -1.84 -18.06
CA LEU A 129 10.06 -2.70 -17.26
C LEU A 129 9.28 -3.41 -16.15
N TYR A 130 8.44 -2.67 -15.42
CA TYR A 130 7.60 -3.20 -14.35
C TYR A 130 6.61 -4.23 -14.87
N THR A 131 5.94 -3.94 -15.99
CA THR A 131 4.98 -4.84 -16.63
C THR A 131 5.62 -6.16 -17.02
N THR A 132 6.86 -6.10 -17.52
CA THR A 132 7.61 -7.27 -17.98
C THR A 132 8.15 -8.12 -16.83
N ASN A 133 8.58 -7.50 -15.73
CA ASN A 133 9.36 -8.19 -14.69
C ASN A 133 8.62 -8.41 -13.37
N CYS A 134 7.66 -7.55 -13.03
CA CYS A 134 7.10 -7.44 -11.67
C CYS A 134 5.59 -7.68 -11.62
N ALA A 135 4.85 -7.21 -12.64
CA ALA A 135 3.40 -7.15 -12.63
C ALA A 135 2.71 -8.52 -12.50
N ALA A 136 3.35 -9.59 -12.99
CA ALA A 136 2.83 -10.95 -12.88
C ALA A 136 2.62 -11.41 -11.41
N CYS A 137 3.38 -10.83 -10.49
CA CYS A 137 3.35 -11.16 -9.07
C CYS A 137 2.76 -10.02 -8.22
N HIS A 138 3.17 -8.77 -8.50
CA HIS A 138 2.81 -7.60 -7.67
C HIS A 138 1.59 -6.83 -8.21
N GLY A 139 0.90 -7.37 -9.21
CA GLY A 139 -0.23 -6.71 -9.86
C GLY A 139 0.23 -5.61 -10.82
N THR A 140 -0.66 -5.18 -11.72
CA THR A 140 -0.33 -4.22 -12.79
C THR A 140 0.04 -2.82 -12.29
N ALA A 141 -0.43 -2.47 -11.09
CA ALA A 141 -0.24 -1.17 -10.45
C ALA A 141 0.52 -1.28 -9.11
N GLY A 142 1.22 -2.39 -8.86
CA GLY A 142 1.94 -2.58 -7.60
C GLY A 142 1.04 -2.81 -6.38
N GLY A 143 -0.24 -3.16 -6.57
CA GLY A 143 -1.17 -3.43 -5.45
C GLY A 143 -0.88 -4.72 -4.67
N GLY A 144 0.06 -5.56 -5.14
CA GLY A 144 0.36 -6.85 -4.55
C GLY A 144 -0.64 -7.93 -4.94
N GLY A 145 -0.62 -9.06 -4.23
CA GLY A 145 -1.50 -10.19 -4.51
C GLY A 145 -0.99 -11.53 -3.97
N VAL A 146 -1.12 -12.56 -4.80
CA VAL A 146 -0.72 -13.93 -4.49
C VAL A 146 -0.04 -14.53 -5.71
N ALA A 147 1.23 -14.92 -5.56
CA ALA A 147 1.98 -15.66 -6.56
C ALA A 147 1.72 -17.19 -6.46
N GLY A 148 2.34 -17.95 -7.37
CA GLY A 148 2.19 -19.40 -7.44
C GLY A 148 2.38 -20.09 -6.09
N ARG A 149 1.59 -21.14 -5.84
CA ARG A 149 1.56 -21.91 -4.57
C ARG A 149 1.05 -21.13 -3.35
N GLY A 150 0.35 -20.02 -3.56
CA GLY A 150 -0.25 -19.25 -2.46
C GLY A 150 0.72 -18.32 -1.75
N ALA A 151 1.90 -18.04 -2.34
CA ALA A 151 2.86 -17.13 -1.77
C ALA A 151 2.32 -15.69 -1.84
N TYR A 152 2.22 -15.02 -0.70
CA TYR A 152 1.81 -13.62 -0.67
C TYR A 152 2.84 -12.72 -1.38
N THR A 153 2.35 -11.78 -2.17
CA THR A 153 3.15 -10.74 -2.80
C THR A 153 2.74 -9.38 -2.23
N PRO A 154 3.67 -8.62 -1.62
CA PRO A 154 3.35 -7.32 -1.06
C PRO A 154 2.97 -6.31 -2.13
N GLY A 155 2.14 -5.34 -1.76
CA GLY A 155 2.05 -4.10 -2.51
C GLY A 155 3.41 -3.39 -2.53
N LEU A 156 3.68 -2.66 -3.60
CA LEU A 156 4.94 -1.95 -3.84
C LEU A 156 4.77 -0.43 -3.78
N THR A 157 3.53 0.06 -3.76
CA THR A 157 3.25 1.49 -3.57
C THR A 157 3.58 1.91 -2.13
N GLY A 158 4.11 3.12 -1.96
CA GLY A 158 4.46 3.68 -0.65
C GLY A 158 5.78 3.22 -0.04
N TYR A 159 6.56 2.41 -0.75
CA TYR A 159 7.96 2.16 -0.38
C TYR A 159 8.89 3.16 -1.06
N GLU A 160 9.96 3.50 -0.38
CA GLU A 160 11.03 4.35 -0.91
C GLU A 160 11.72 3.67 -2.11
N PRO A 161 12.16 4.42 -3.14
CA PRO A 161 12.85 3.87 -4.30
C PRO A 161 14.00 2.93 -3.96
N GLN A 162 14.78 3.29 -2.94
CA GLN A 162 15.88 2.46 -2.47
C GLN A 162 15.40 1.11 -1.92
N THR A 163 14.27 1.07 -1.22
CA THR A 163 13.70 -0.20 -0.72
C THR A 163 13.24 -1.09 -1.87
N ILE A 164 12.66 -0.50 -2.93
CA ILE A 164 12.27 -1.25 -4.13
C ILE A 164 13.49 -1.83 -4.84
N ALA A 165 14.54 -1.01 -5.03
CA ALA A 165 15.78 -1.46 -5.63
C ALA A 165 16.43 -2.58 -4.80
N ASP A 166 16.52 -2.42 -3.48
CA ASP A 166 17.09 -3.41 -2.56
C ASP A 166 16.31 -4.72 -2.57
N ALA A 167 14.98 -4.69 -2.62
CA ALA A 167 14.16 -5.88 -2.75
C ALA A 167 14.41 -6.60 -4.09
N ALA A 168 14.50 -5.87 -5.20
CA ALA A 168 14.83 -6.46 -6.50
C ALA A 168 16.24 -7.08 -6.51
N ARG A 169 17.22 -6.43 -5.86
CA ARG A 169 18.61 -6.90 -5.77
C ARG A 169 18.80 -8.07 -4.84
N THR A 170 17.99 -8.21 -3.79
CA THR A 170 18.12 -9.30 -2.82
C THR A 170 17.27 -10.50 -3.18
N GLY A 171 16.14 -10.30 -3.88
CA GLY A 171 15.17 -11.37 -4.14
C GLY A 171 14.69 -12.01 -2.84
N PRO A 172 14.12 -11.23 -1.90
CA PRO A 172 13.84 -11.72 -0.57
C PRO A 172 12.71 -12.76 -0.61
N PHE A 173 12.83 -13.79 0.22
CA PHE A 173 11.85 -14.87 0.40
C PHE A 173 11.64 -15.71 -0.87
N ALA A 174 10.51 -15.54 -1.56
CA ALA A 174 10.16 -16.24 -2.80
C ALA A 174 10.29 -15.35 -4.05
N MET A 175 10.70 -14.08 -3.87
CA MET A 175 10.91 -13.15 -4.97
C MET A 175 12.22 -13.51 -5.70
N PRO A 176 12.23 -13.58 -7.04
CA PRO A 176 13.48 -13.78 -7.77
C PRO A 176 14.44 -12.60 -7.59
N GLN A 177 15.74 -12.90 -7.57
CA GLN A 177 16.79 -11.89 -7.52
C GLN A 177 17.10 -11.36 -8.94
N PHE A 178 17.12 -10.03 -9.07
CA PHE A 178 17.49 -9.33 -10.31
C PHE A 178 18.89 -8.73 -10.16
N GLY A 179 19.89 -9.39 -10.74
CA GLY A 179 21.26 -8.87 -10.78
C GLY A 179 21.43 -7.71 -11.77
N ARG A 180 22.56 -7.00 -11.70
CA ARG A 180 22.86 -5.85 -12.59
C ARG A 180 22.93 -6.18 -14.08
N GLY A 181 23.10 -7.46 -14.44
CA GLY A 181 23.02 -7.93 -15.83
C GLY A 181 21.60 -8.20 -16.33
N GLN A 182 20.60 -8.22 -15.44
CA GLN A 182 19.18 -8.42 -15.78
C GLN A 182 18.41 -7.09 -15.73
N LEU A 183 18.64 -6.30 -14.68
CA LEU A 183 18.13 -4.94 -14.54
C LEU A 183 19.29 -4.08 -14.04
N SER A 184 19.65 -3.03 -14.75
CA SER A 184 20.64 -2.03 -14.32
C SER A 184 20.10 -1.16 -13.17
N ASP A 185 20.99 -0.40 -12.52
CA ASP A 185 20.57 0.49 -11.42
C ASP A 185 19.65 1.62 -11.94
N GLN A 186 19.87 2.10 -13.17
CA GLN A 186 18.97 3.05 -13.83
C GLN A 186 17.59 2.43 -14.11
N GLU A 187 17.52 1.19 -14.60
CA GLU A 187 16.23 0.52 -14.86
C GLU A 187 15.43 0.29 -13.57
N LEU A 188 16.09 0.03 -12.44
CA LEU A 188 15.43 0.01 -11.13
C LEU A 188 14.95 1.40 -10.70
N GLY A 189 15.71 2.46 -11.01
CA GLY A 189 15.27 3.85 -10.83
C GLY A 189 14.01 4.18 -11.62
N ASP A 190 13.94 3.74 -12.88
CA ASP A 190 12.75 3.93 -13.72
C ASP A 190 11.54 3.19 -13.15
N ILE A 191 11.72 1.93 -12.73
CA ILE A 191 10.65 1.15 -12.09
C ILE A 191 10.15 1.84 -10.81
N ALA A 192 11.07 2.36 -9.99
CA ALA A 192 10.70 3.10 -8.78
C ALA A 192 9.92 4.38 -9.11
N ALA A 193 10.38 5.15 -10.11
CA ALA A 193 9.68 6.35 -10.59
C ALA A 193 8.26 6.01 -11.07
N PHE A 194 8.07 4.90 -11.79
CA PHE A 194 6.74 4.43 -12.19
C PHE A 194 5.86 4.14 -10.96
N LEU A 195 6.36 3.40 -9.96
CA LEU A 195 5.58 3.07 -8.76
C LEU A 195 5.18 4.31 -7.95
N GLU A 196 6.02 5.34 -7.92
CA GLU A 196 5.68 6.64 -7.33
C GLU A 196 4.55 7.35 -8.08
N THR A 197 4.52 7.28 -9.42
CA THR A 197 3.41 7.85 -10.20
C THR A 197 2.09 7.14 -9.93
N VAL A 198 2.10 5.80 -9.87
CA VAL A 198 0.90 5.00 -9.60
C VAL A 198 0.35 5.25 -8.19
N GLN A 199 1.23 5.43 -7.20
CA GLN A 199 0.81 5.77 -5.84
C GLN A 199 0.05 7.11 -5.77
N GLN A 200 0.46 8.10 -6.58
CA GLN A 200 -0.18 9.41 -6.59
C GLN A 200 -1.58 9.35 -7.22
N GLU A 201 -1.81 8.47 -8.20
CA GLU A 201 -3.12 8.30 -8.85
C GLU A 201 -4.16 7.64 -7.93
N GLU A 202 -3.75 6.71 -7.05
CA GLU A 202 -4.68 6.07 -6.08
C GLU A 202 -5.29 7.07 -5.07
N TYR A 203 -4.70 8.28 -4.92
CA TYR A 203 -5.16 9.34 -4.01
C TYR A 203 -5.92 10.47 -4.73
N THR A 204 -6.80 10.14 -5.67
CA THR A 204 -7.74 11.13 -6.22
C THR A 204 -9.17 10.68 -5.91
N PRO A 205 -9.84 11.29 -4.91
CA PRO A 205 -11.22 10.95 -4.57
C PRO A 205 -12.12 11.11 -5.79
N LEU A 206 -13.15 10.25 -5.93
CA LEU A 206 -14.05 10.23 -7.10
C LEU A 206 -14.71 11.58 -7.43
N TRP A 207 -14.76 12.51 -6.47
CA TRP A 207 -15.30 13.86 -6.66
C TRP A 207 -14.27 14.88 -7.22
N ASP A 208 -12.97 14.57 -7.16
CA ASP A 208 -11.87 15.40 -7.69
C ASP A 208 -11.26 14.82 -8.98
N GLN A 209 -11.77 13.67 -9.44
CA GLN A 209 -11.37 13.07 -10.71
C GLN A 209 -11.96 13.85 -11.89
N GLU A 210 -11.12 14.40 -12.77
CA GLU A 210 -11.58 14.77 -14.12
C GLU A 210 -11.98 13.48 -14.85
N LEU A 211 -13.27 13.13 -14.79
CA LEU A 211 -13.81 12.02 -15.56
C LEU A 211 -13.51 12.28 -17.04
N GLY A 212 -12.52 11.58 -17.58
CA GLY A 212 -12.19 11.65 -19.00
C GLY A 212 -13.47 11.44 -19.84
N PRO A 213 -13.56 12.05 -21.03
CA PRO A 213 -14.81 12.13 -21.80
C PRO A 213 -15.44 10.75 -22.09
N VAL A 214 -14.60 9.71 -22.16
CA VAL A 214 -15.02 8.32 -22.33
C VAL A 214 -15.83 7.83 -21.12
N TYR A 215 -15.32 8.00 -19.90
CA TYR A 215 -15.99 7.53 -18.68
C TYR A 215 -17.25 8.35 -18.37
N ALA A 216 -17.21 9.67 -18.60
CA ALA A 216 -18.37 10.53 -18.48
C ALA A 216 -19.51 10.09 -19.42
N SER A 217 -19.17 9.77 -20.68
CA SER A 217 -20.16 9.29 -21.67
C SER A 217 -20.70 7.89 -21.35
N ALA A 218 -19.86 6.98 -20.85
CA ALA A 218 -20.27 5.63 -20.45
C ALA A 218 -21.21 5.66 -19.25
N PHE A 219 -20.91 6.50 -18.25
CA PHE A 219 -21.76 6.68 -17.08
C PHE A 219 -23.11 7.35 -17.45
N ALA A 220 -23.08 8.39 -18.29
CA ALA A 220 -24.30 9.02 -18.79
C ALA A 220 -25.17 8.05 -19.61
N ALA A 221 -24.56 7.21 -20.46
CA ALA A 221 -25.28 6.19 -21.22
C ALA A 221 -25.90 5.11 -20.31
N ALA A 222 -25.17 4.65 -19.28
CA ALA A 222 -25.67 3.70 -18.30
C ALA A 222 -26.86 4.27 -17.51
N LEU A 223 -26.77 5.53 -17.06
CA LEU A 223 -27.87 6.22 -16.38
C LEU A 223 -29.08 6.40 -17.30
N MET A 224 -28.86 6.84 -18.53
CA MET A 224 -29.96 7.03 -19.50
C MET A 224 -30.64 5.70 -19.82
N GLY A 225 -29.88 4.61 -19.95
CA GLY A 225 -30.41 3.26 -20.12
C GLY A 225 -31.25 2.82 -18.92
N LEU A 226 -30.77 3.07 -17.68
CA LEU A 226 -31.51 2.74 -16.46
C LEU A 226 -32.81 3.56 -16.33
N VAL A 227 -32.78 4.85 -16.66
CA VAL A 227 -33.96 5.72 -16.70
C VAL A 227 -34.96 5.24 -17.74
N LEU A 228 -34.50 4.87 -18.94
CA LEU A 228 -35.37 4.33 -20.00
C LEU A 228 -36.06 3.04 -19.54
N VAL A 229 -35.31 2.12 -18.92
CA VAL A 229 -35.86 0.87 -18.37
C VAL A 229 -36.88 1.17 -17.27
N LEU A 230 -36.59 2.11 -16.36
CA LEU A 230 -37.52 2.51 -15.31
C LEU A 230 -38.81 3.08 -15.89
N VAL A 231 -38.72 3.95 -16.90
CA VAL A 231 -39.88 4.53 -17.60
C VAL A 231 -40.71 3.44 -18.27
N LEU A 232 -40.08 2.50 -18.98
CA LEU A 232 -40.77 1.38 -19.62
C LEU A 232 -41.45 0.47 -18.61
N VAL A 233 -40.82 0.21 -17.47
CA VAL A 233 -41.42 -0.57 -16.38
C VAL A 233 -42.61 0.16 -15.79
N LEU A 234 -42.50 1.46 -15.50
CA LEU A 234 -43.59 2.25 -14.92
C LEU A 234 -44.76 2.45 -15.89
N ALA A 235 -44.47 2.70 -17.16
CA ALA A 235 -45.49 2.82 -18.22
C ALA A 235 -46.13 1.47 -18.59
N GLY A 236 -45.40 0.37 -18.41
CA GLY A 236 -45.87 -1.00 -18.65
C GLY A 236 -46.65 -1.61 -17.49
N ARG A 237 -46.75 -0.94 -16.33
CA ARG A 237 -47.65 -1.38 -15.26
C ARG A 237 -49.08 -1.05 -15.69
N PRO A 238 -49.97 -2.05 -15.90
CA PRO A 238 -51.34 -1.79 -16.28
C PRO A 238 -52.07 -1.08 -15.14
N MET A 239 -52.13 0.25 -15.21
CA MET A 239 -53.12 1.00 -14.47
C MET A 239 -54.45 0.79 -15.19
N TRP A 240 -55.41 0.18 -14.48
CA TRP A 240 -56.86 0.27 -14.71
C TRP A 240 -57.55 -0.89 -15.43
N PHE A 241 -57.86 -1.94 -14.66
CA PHE A 241 -59.20 -2.54 -14.66
C PHE A 241 -59.63 -2.74 -13.19
N PRO A 242 -60.50 -1.89 -12.63
CA PRO A 242 -61.15 -2.19 -11.36
C PRO A 242 -62.08 -3.41 -11.56
N PRO A 243 -62.17 -4.35 -10.59
CA PRO A 243 -63.05 -5.50 -10.72
C PRO A 243 -64.51 -5.04 -10.82
N GLU A 244 -65.20 -5.41 -11.90
CA GLU A 244 -66.62 -5.13 -12.06
C GLU A 244 -67.41 -5.89 -10.96
N HIS A 245 -67.99 -5.13 -10.03
CA HIS A 245 -68.99 -5.63 -9.10
C HIS A 245 -70.28 -5.87 -9.88
N HIS A 246 -70.49 -7.08 -10.40
CA HIS A 246 -71.78 -7.46 -10.95
C HIS A 246 -72.73 -7.86 -9.82
N ASP A 247 -73.49 -6.89 -9.34
CA ASP A 247 -74.80 -7.12 -8.73
C ASP A 247 -75.72 -7.74 -9.79
N ARG A 248 -75.97 -9.05 -9.71
CA ARG A 248 -77.12 -9.72 -10.36
C ARG A 248 -78.10 -10.18 -9.29
N ALA A 249 -78.80 -9.22 -8.70
CA ALA A 249 -80.13 -9.42 -8.14
C ALA A 249 -81.12 -8.71 -9.09
N ALA A 250 -81.99 -9.49 -9.74
CA ALA A 250 -83.15 -9.13 -10.58
C ALA A 250 -83.08 -9.83 -11.95
N GLY A 251 -83.59 -11.06 -12.02
CA GLY A 251 -83.69 -11.79 -13.28
C GLY A 251 -84.40 -13.14 -13.19
N GLU A 252 -84.59 -13.69 -11.99
CA GLU A 252 -85.20 -15.02 -11.80
C GLU A 252 -86.74 -15.01 -11.76
N GLU A 253 -87.40 -13.85 -11.66
CA GLU A 253 -88.87 -13.80 -11.46
C GLU A 253 -89.70 -13.56 -12.74
N ARG A 254 -89.09 -13.44 -13.92
CA ARG A 254 -89.82 -13.17 -15.19
C ARG A 254 -90.08 -14.43 -16.03
N ASN A 255 -89.53 -15.58 -15.67
CA ASN A 255 -89.69 -16.80 -16.47
C ASN A 255 -90.88 -17.67 -16.04
N GLU A 256 -91.49 -17.44 -14.88
CA GLU A 256 -92.61 -18.26 -14.38
C GLU A 256 -94.00 -17.76 -14.83
N GLN A 257 -94.08 -16.57 -15.44
CA GLN A 257 -95.33 -15.97 -15.92
C GLN A 257 -95.63 -16.20 -17.41
N HIS A 258 -94.74 -16.87 -18.16
CA HIS A 258 -94.98 -17.19 -19.56
C HIS A 258 -95.39 -18.65 -19.80
N GLU A 259 -95.14 -19.56 -18.84
CA GLU A 259 -95.56 -20.97 -18.94
C GLU A 259 -96.98 -21.25 -18.42
N GLN A 260 -97.67 -20.27 -17.83
CA GLN A 260 -99.05 -20.41 -17.34
C GLN A 260 -100.13 -20.02 -18.38
N ASP A 261 -99.76 -19.32 -19.46
CA ASP A 261 -100.70 -18.91 -20.51
C ASP A 261 -100.81 -19.91 -21.68
N GLU A 262 -99.99 -20.97 -21.71
CA GLU A 262 -100.00 -21.99 -22.78
C GLU A 262 -100.72 -23.30 -22.38
N GLN A 263 -101.37 -23.35 -21.20
CA GLN A 263 -102.11 -24.52 -20.70
C GLN A 263 -103.64 -24.38 -20.67
N ASP A 264 -104.21 -23.30 -21.21
CA ASP A 264 -105.66 -23.04 -21.15
C ASP A 264 -106.35 -22.87 -22.53
N ASP A 265 -105.75 -23.35 -23.63
CA ASP A 265 -106.37 -23.34 -24.96
C ASP A 265 -105.92 -24.55 -25.82
N GLY A 266 -106.64 -25.68 -25.76
CA GLY A 266 -106.58 -26.75 -26.78
C GLY A 266 -106.41 -28.19 -26.30
#